data_AF-A0A949XQT9-F1
#
_entry.id   AF-A0A949XQT9-F1
#
_cell.length_a   1.000
_cell.length_b   1.000
_cell.length_c   1.000
_cell.angle_alpha   90.00
_cell.angle_beta   90.00
_cell.angle_gamma   90.00
#
_symmetry.space_group_name_H-M   'P 1'
#
loop_
_entity.id
_entity.type
_entity.pdbx_description
1 polymer ?
#
loop_
_entity_poly.entity_id
_entity_poly.type
_entity_poly.pdbx_seq_one_letter_code
_entity_poly.pdbx_strand_id
1 'polypeptide(L)'
;MPAIPSPQPFWIGPNTAFVLAIFGVLGIYCEFIWPGRLIPGLLGAAALAVGSYYLYRLSPSRLSVVLISAAALLFMAECLWKTFFIAGALGTTALAAGFCTMFRNPPWIVAGLAIPVCSMFGAVTCFLCYAARTARASKWADLDGK
;
A
#
# COMPACT_ATOMS: atom_id res chain seq x y z
N MET A 1 -1.95 41.03 3.04
CA MET A 1 -0.59 40.76 2.54
C MET A 1 -0.50 39.26 2.30
N PRO A 2 -0.18 38.76 1.08
CA PRO A 2 0.05 37.34 0.88
C PRO A 2 1.28 36.91 1.69
N ALA A 3 1.16 35.84 2.47
CA ALA A 3 2.26 35.30 3.25
C ALA A 3 3.39 34.88 2.30
N ILE A 4 4.59 35.44 2.50
CA ILE A 4 5.80 34.96 1.82
C ILE A 4 6.02 33.52 2.30
N PRO A 5 5.98 32.50 1.43
CA PRO A 5 6.32 31.15 1.85
C PRO A 5 7.77 31.17 2.32
N SER A 6 7.98 30.95 3.62
CA SER A 6 9.33 30.74 4.17
C SER A 6 9.97 29.57 3.40
N PRO A 7 11.27 29.63 3.08
CA PRO A 7 11.98 28.48 2.53
C PRO A 7 11.76 27.32 3.49
N GLN A 8 10.92 26.37 3.08
CA GLN A 8 10.72 25.15 3.85
C GLN A 8 12.09 24.50 3.88
N PRO A 9 12.68 24.24 5.07
CA PRO A 9 13.89 23.42 5.12
C PRO A 9 13.55 22.07 4.46
N PHE A 10 14.55 21.33 4.00
CA PHE A 10 14.53 20.09 3.17
C PHE A 10 13.60 18.92 3.60
N TRP A 11 12.64 19.15 4.49
CA TRP A 11 11.62 18.23 4.94
C TRP A 11 10.76 17.77 3.76
N ILE A 12 10.82 16.46 3.53
CA ILE A 12 9.97 15.69 2.63
C ILE A 12 8.48 16.11 2.78
N GLY A 13 7.90 16.67 1.71
CA GLY A 13 6.49 17.05 1.67
C GLY A 13 5.55 15.84 1.60
N PRO A 14 4.22 16.02 1.73
CA PRO A 14 3.25 14.92 1.78
C PRO A 14 3.31 13.99 0.57
N ASN A 15 3.43 14.55 -0.64
CA ASN A 15 3.56 13.76 -1.86
C ASN A 15 4.83 12.91 -1.86
N THR A 16 5.96 13.50 -1.45
CA THR A 16 7.23 12.79 -1.39
C THR A 16 7.21 11.69 -0.32
N ALA A 17 6.63 11.97 0.86
CA ALA A 17 6.48 10.99 1.93
C ALA A 17 5.60 9.82 1.48
N PHE A 18 4.51 10.12 0.77
CA PHE A 18 3.61 9.15 0.18
C PHE A 18 4.28 8.29 -0.88
N VAL A 19 5.01 8.89 -1.82
CA VAL A 19 5.78 8.15 -2.84
C VAL A 19 6.81 7.25 -2.17
N LEU A 20 7.53 7.75 -1.15
CA LEU A 20 8.52 6.97 -0.43
C LEU A 20 7.90 5.76 0.28
N ALA A 21 6.75 5.96 0.93
CA ALA A 21 6.00 4.90 1.58
C ALA A 21 5.58 3.84 0.55
N ILE A 22 5.00 4.24 -0.59
CA ILE A 22 4.62 3.28 -1.63
C ILE A 22 5.83 2.59 -2.24
N PHE A 23 6.90 3.33 -2.54
CA PHE A 23 8.13 2.74 -3.06
C PHE A 23 8.69 1.69 -2.10
N GLY A 24 8.56 1.96 -0.80
CA GLY A 24 8.89 1.00 0.25
C GLY A 24 8.06 -0.27 0.19
N VAL A 25 6.72 -0.12 0.09
CA VAL A 25 5.82 -1.26 -0.13
C VAL A 25 6.16 -2.02 -1.41
N LEU A 26 6.47 -1.31 -2.51
CA LEU A 26 6.84 -1.90 -3.79
C LEU A 26 8.17 -2.65 -3.73
N GLY A 27 9.14 -2.17 -2.95
CA GLY A 27 10.42 -2.84 -2.74
C GLY A 27 10.26 -4.18 -2.01
N ILE A 28 9.46 -4.18 -0.94
CA ILE A 28 9.06 -5.42 -0.23
C ILE A 28 8.31 -6.35 -1.20
N TYR A 29 7.41 -5.78 -2.00
CA TYR A 29 6.63 -6.53 -2.97
C TYR A 29 7.49 -7.20 -4.06
N CYS A 30 8.53 -6.52 -4.54
CA CYS A 30 9.50 -7.08 -5.49
C CYS A 30 10.25 -8.30 -4.93
N GLU A 31 10.59 -8.31 -3.64
CA GLU A 31 11.21 -9.48 -2.99
C GLU A 31 10.26 -10.69 -2.99
N PHE A 32 8.96 -10.48 -2.80
CA PHE A 32 7.97 -11.57 -2.84
C PHE A 32 7.79 -12.19 -4.22
N ILE A 33 7.96 -11.43 -5.30
CA ILE A 33 7.87 -12.00 -6.67
C ILE A 33 9.11 -12.82 -7.00
N TRP A 34 10.29 -12.41 -6.53
CA TRP A 34 11.57 -13.02 -6.86
C TRP A 34 12.25 -13.54 -5.58
N PRO A 35 11.81 -14.69 -5.04
CA PRO A 35 12.34 -15.23 -3.80
C PRO A 35 13.85 -15.43 -3.92
N GLY A 36 14.61 -14.88 -2.98
CA GLY A 36 16.08 -14.94 -2.95
C GLY A 36 16.80 -13.61 -3.17
N ARG A 37 16.08 -12.52 -3.50
CA ARG A 37 16.64 -11.16 -3.54
C ARG A 37 16.25 -10.37 -2.29
N LEU A 38 17.13 -10.39 -1.27
CA LEU A 38 16.98 -9.65 -0.01
C LEU A 38 17.11 -8.12 -0.15
N ILE A 39 17.94 -7.66 -1.10
CA ILE A 39 18.26 -6.24 -1.29
C ILE A 39 17.01 -5.35 -1.53
N PRO A 40 16.09 -5.66 -2.46
CA PRO A 40 14.93 -4.81 -2.72
C PRO A 40 13.98 -4.70 -1.53
N GLY A 41 13.77 -5.77 -0.77
CA GLY A 41 12.87 -5.73 0.37
C GLY A 41 13.49 -5.04 1.59
N LEU A 42 14.80 -5.14 1.81
CA LEU A 42 15.47 -4.39 2.89
C LEU A 42 15.47 -2.88 2.61
N LEU A 43 15.80 -2.48 1.37
CA LEU A 43 15.69 -1.09 0.93
C LEU A 43 14.23 -0.61 0.95
N GLY A 44 13.30 -1.48 0.56
CA GLY A 44 11.87 -1.22 0.63
C GLY A 44 11.40 -0.97 2.06
N ALA A 45 11.77 -1.83 3.01
CA ALA A 45 11.43 -1.68 4.42
C ALA A 45 12.00 -0.39 5.01
N ALA A 46 13.24 -0.03 4.68
CA ALA A 46 13.84 1.24 5.08
C ALA A 46 13.08 2.44 4.50
N ALA A 47 12.76 2.42 3.20
CA ALA A 47 11.99 3.47 2.54
C ALA A 47 10.57 3.60 3.11
N LEU A 48 9.91 2.47 3.40
CA LEU A 48 8.59 2.42 4.01
C LEU A 48 8.62 3.04 5.42
N ALA A 49 9.62 2.68 6.23
CA ALA A 49 9.77 3.22 7.58
C ALA A 49 9.97 4.73 7.57
N VAL A 50 10.86 5.23 6.70
CA VAL A 50 11.12 6.67 6.56
C VAL A 50 9.89 7.41 6.03
N GLY A 51 9.26 6.91 4.97
CA GLY A 51 8.06 7.53 4.38
C GLY A 51 6.90 7.60 5.37
N SER A 52 6.65 6.50 6.09
CA SER A 52 5.60 6.42 7.11
C SER A 52 5.87 7.38 8.28
N TYR A 53 7.14 7.53 8.69
CA TYR A 53 7.53 8.47 9.74
C TYR A 53 7.25 9.93 9.33
N TYR A 54 7.57 10.32 8.10
CA TYR A 54 7.25 11.67 7.62
C TYR A 54 5.73 11.89 7.49
N LEU A 55 4.99 10.89 7.00
CA LEU A 55 3.53 10.92 6.97
C LEU A 55 2.92 11.06 8.37
N TYR A 56 3.48 10.39 9.37
CA TYR A 56 3.07 10.50 10.77
C TYR A 56 3.35 11.90 11.34
N ARG A 57 4.52 12.47 11.04
CA ARG A 57 4.88 13.85 11.45
C ARG A 57 3.94 14.91 10.88
N LEU A 58 3.35 14.67 9.71
CA LEU A 58 2.37 15.54 9.09
C LEU A 58 0.97 15.46 9.76
N SER A 59 0.84 14.73 10.88
CA SER A 59 -0.38 14.59 11.69
C SER A 59 -1.58 14.10 10.86
N PRO A 60 -1.56 12.82 10.43
CA PRO A 60 -2.60 12.28 9.56
C PRO A 60 -3.97 12.22 10.27
N SER A 61 -5.03 12.30 9.48
CA SER A 61 -6.38 12.21 10.01
C SER A 61 -6.64 10.81 10.61
N ARG A 62 -7.34 10.76 11.76
CA ARG A 62 -7.72 9.48 12.41
C ARG A 62 -8.55 8.59 11.50
N LEU A 63 -9.40 9.18 10.66
CA LEU A 63 -10.21 8.46 9.66
C LEU A 63 -9.30 7.69 8.69
N SER A 64 -8.25 8.32 8.21
CA SER A 64 -7.33 7.75 7.23
C SER A 64 -6.54 6.59 7.79
N VAL A 65 -6.10 6.69 9.06
CA VAL A 65 -5.44 5.57 9.75
C VAL A 65 -6.38 4.36 9.83
N VAL A 66 -7.64 4.58 10.20
CA VAL A 66 -8.64 3.50 10.25
C VAL A 66 -8.86 2.90 8.86
N LEU A 67 -9.01 3.73 7.82
CA LEU A 67 -9.22 3.26 6.44
C LEU A 67 -8.04 2.46 5.89
N ILE A 68 -6.79 2.91 6.11
CA ILE A 68 -5.58 2.18 5.68
C ILE A 68 -5.46 0.86 6.46
N SER A 69 -5.76 0.85 7.76
CA SER A 69 -5.75 -0.37 8.56
C SER A 69 -6.83 -1.37 8.12
N ALA A 70 -8.04 -0.88 7.82
CA ALA A 70 -9.12 -1.68 7.29
C ALA A 70 -8.78 -2.26 5.92
N ALA A 71 -8.10 -1.48 5.06
CA ALA A 71 -7.61 -1.97 3.78
C ALA A 71 -6.63 -3.14 3.94
N ALA A 72 -5.68 -3.04 4.87
CA ALA A 72 -4.75 -4.13 5.18
C ALA A 72 -5.47 -5.40 5.66
N LEU A 73 -6.47 -5.25 6.54
CA LEU A 73 -7.31 -6.37 7.00
C LEU A 73 -8.10 -7.01 5.85
N LEU A 74 -8.67 -6.20 4.96
CA LEU A 74 -9.42 -6.68 3.79
C LEU A 74 -8.53 -7.42 2.79
N PHE A 75 -7.31 -6.94 2.55
CA PHE A 75 -6.34 -7.67 1.73
C PHE A 75 -5.95 -9.00 2.37
N MET A 76 -5.72 -9.04 3.68
CA MET A 76 -5.48 -10.30 4.38
C MET A 76 -6.68 -11.25 4.28
N ALA A 77 -7.90 -10.74 4.46
CA ALA A 77 -9.12 -11.52 4.32
C ALA A 77 -9.25 -12.15 2.93
N GLU A 78 -8.89 -11.42 1.86
CA GLU A 78 -8.88 -11.94 0.49
C GLU A 78 -7.90 -13.12 0.31
N CYS A 79 -6.77 -13.09 1.00
CA CYS A 79 -5.76 -14.14 0.94
C CYS A 79 -6.15 -15.38 1.77
N LEU A 80 -6.94 -15.20 2.84
CA LEU A 80 -7.40 -16.27 3.71
C LEU A 80 -8.70 -16.94 3.21
N TRP A 81 -9.66 -16.18 2.70
CA TRP A 81 -11.01 -16.66 2.36
C TRP A 81 -11.34 -16.56 0.87
N LYS A 82 -12.21 -17.43 0.34
CA LYS A 82 -12.62 -17.41 -1.10
C LYS A 82 -13.63 -16.29 -1.29
N THR A 83 -13.17 -15.04 -1.36
CA THR A 83 -14.01 -13.85 -1.51
C THR A 83 -14.22 -13.38 -2.95
N PHE A 84 -13.77 -14.16 -3.96
CA PHE A 84 -13.97 -13.83 -5.39
C PHE A 84 -13.57 -12.38 -5.74
N PHE A 85 -12.44 -11.89 -5.22
CA PHE A 85 -11.92 -10.53 -5.42
C PHE A 85 -12.71 -9.39 -4.74
N ILE A 86 -13.79 -9.68 -4.03
CA ILE A 86 -14.63 -8.65 -3.38
C ILE A 86 -13.87 -7.96 -2.25
N ALA A 87 -13.19 -8.72 -1.38
CA ALA A 87 -12.45 -8.12 -0.27
C ALA A 87 -11.23 -7.36 -0.80
N GLY A 88 -10.61 -7.84 -1.87
CA GLY A 88 -9.55 -7.12 -2.57
C GLY A 88 -9.99 -5.78 -3.20
N ALA A 89 -11.17 -5.74 -3.84
CA ALA A 89 -11.72 -4.50 -4.39
C ALA A 89 -12.11 -3.49 -3.30
N LEU A 90 -12.75 -3.96 -2.22
CA LEU A 90 -13.07 -3.13 -1.06
C LEU A 90 -11.80 -2.65 -0.34
N GLY A 91 -10.77 -3.50 -0.22
CA GLY A 91 -9.47 -3.11 0.32
C GLY A 91 -8.80 -2.03 -0.51
N THR A 92 -8.85 -2.15 -1.84
CA THR A 92 -8.29 -1.16 -2.77
C THR A 92 -8.98 0.19 -2.66
N THR A 93 -10.32 0.20 -2.62
CA THR A 93 -11.11 1.43 -2.46
C THR A 93 -10.89 2.07 -1.09
N ALA A 94 -10.83 1.28 -0.01
CA ALA A 94 -10.51 1.75 1.33
C ALA A 94 -9.08 2.35 1.40
N LEU A 95 -8.11 1.74 0.73
CA LEU A 95 -6.74 2.23 0.67
C LEU A 95 -6.66 3.60 -0.03
N ALA A 96 -7.28 3.69 -1.22
CA ALA A 96 -7.32 4.93 -1.99
C ALA A 96 -8.04 6.06 -1.21
N ALA A 97 -9.19 5.76 -0.60
CA ALA A 97 -9.91 6.70 0.25
C ALA A 97 -9.09 7.12 1.48
N GLY A 98 -8.36 6.19 2.09
CA GLY A 98 -7.47 6.46 3.22
C GLY A 98 -6.38 7.48 2.89
N PHE A 99 -5.67 7.28 1.76
CA PHE A 99 -4.64 8.23 1.33
C PHE A 99 -5.20 9.58 0.85
N CYS A 100 -6.33 9.59 0.16
CA CYS A 100 -6.98 10.83 -0.27
C CYS A 100 -7.48 11.68 0.92
N THR A 101 -7.90 11.05 2.02
CA THR A 101 -8.43 11.75 3.21
C THR A 101 -7.34 12.08 4.25
N MET A 102 -6.07 11.76 3.95
CA MET A 102 -4.98 11.76 4.93
C MET A 102 -4.71 13.12 5.57
N PHE A 103 -4.85 14.21 4.81
CA PHE A 103 -4.60 15.57 5.29
C PHE A 103 -5.84 16.44 5.11
N ARG A 104 -6.21 17.15 6.19
CA ARG A 104 -7.43 17.97 6.26
C ARG A 104 -7.22 19.42 5.80
N ASN A 105 -5.96 19.88 5.82
CA ASN A 105 -5.53 21.21 5.37
C ASN A 105 -4.38 21.04 4.35
N PRO A 106 -4.17 22.01 3.43
CA PRO A 106 -3.02 22.00 2.54
C PRO A 106 -1.72 21.95 3.36
N PRO A 107 -0.70 21.19 2.93
CA PRO A 107 -0.60 20.44 1.67
C PRO A 107 -1.25 19.04 1.70
N TRP A 108 -1.99 18.70 0.64
CA TRP A 108 -2.64 17.38 0.44
C TRP A 108 -1.84 16.45 -0.47
N ILE A 109 -2.14 15.15 -0.40
CA ILE A 109 -1.66 14.17 -1.39
C ILE A 109 -2.47 14.36 -2.68
N VAL A 110 -1.78 14.47 -3.83
CA VAL A 110 -2.45 14.64 -5.12
C VAL A 110 -3.25 13.38 -5.47
N ALA A 111 -4.57 13.52 -5.62
CA ALA A 111 -5.47 12.40 -5.94
C ALA A 111 -5.08 11.68 -7.25
N GLY A 112 -4.59 12.43 -8.23
CA GLY A 112 -4.07 11.89 -9.50
C GLY A 112 -2.84 10.99 -9.34
N LEU A 113 -2.18 11.02 -8.18
CA LEU A 113 -1.10 10.09 -7.82
C LEU A 113 -1.62 8.96 -6.93
N ALA A 114 -2.46 9.26 -5.93
CA ALA A 114 -2.92 8.28 -4.97
C ALA A 114 -3.79 7.17 -5.60
N ILE A 115 -4.76 7.55 -6.43
CA ILE A 115 -5.73 6.61 -7.01
C ILE A 115 -5.07 5.56 -7.93
N PRO A 116 -4.30 5.94 -8.98
CA PRO A 116 -3.72 4.95 -9.88
C PRO A 116 -2.74 4.01 -9.17
N VAL A 117 -1.96 4.54 -8.23
CA VAL A 117 -0.96 3.76 -7.52
C VAL A 117 -1.62 2.78 -6.56
N CYS A 118 -2.64 3.19 -5.80
CA CYS A 118 -3.41 2.29 -4.94
C CYS A 118 -4.15 1.23 -5.76
N SER A 119 -4.72 1.62 -6.91
CA SER A 119 -5.41 0.69 -7.80
C SER A 119 -4.46 -0.38 -8.36
N MET A 120 -3.26 0.01 -8.78
CA MET A 120 -2.25 -0.92 -9.27
C MET A 120 -1.81 -1.86 -8.15
N PHE A 121 -1.52 -1.33 -6.96
CA PHE A 121 -1.15 -2.13 -5.80
C PHE A 121 -2.23 -3.15 -5.41
N GLY A 122 -3.49 -2.72 -5.40
CA GLY A 122 -4.64 -3.58 -5.10
C GLY A 122 -4.83 -4.69 -6.13
N ALA A 123 -4.79 -4.35 -7.42
CA ALA A 123 -4.92 -5.32 -8.52
C ALA A 123 -3.84 -6.40 -8.46
N VAL A 124 -2.60 -5.96 -8.20
CA VAL A 124 -1.43 -6.82 -8.09
C VAL A 124 -1.52 -7.75 -6.86
N THR A 125 -1.94 -7.23 -5.71
CA THR A 125 -2.16 -8.03 -4.49
C THR A 125 -3.25 -9.09 -4.70
N CYS A 126 -4.38 -8.69 -5.32
CA CYS A 126 -5.44 -9.62 -5.71
C CYS A 126 -4.94 -10.73 -6.64
N PHE A 127 -4.16 -10.37 -7.65
CA PHE A 127 -3.60 -11.33 -8.60
C PHE A 127 -2.68 -12.35 -7.90
N LEU A 128 -1.80 -11.90 -7.01
CA LEU A 128 -0.96 -12.82 -6.24
C LEU A 128 -1.76 -13.72 -5.31
N CYS A 129 -2.74 -13.19 -4.58
CA CYS A 129 -3.54 -14.03 -3.69
C CYS A 129 -4.40 -15.03 -4.47
N TYR A 130 -4.84 -14.69 -5.69
CA TYR A 130 -5.42 -15.66 -6.61
C TYR A 130 -4.41 -16.74 -7.03
N ALA A 131 -3.23 -16.35 -7.55
CA ALA A 131 -2.21 -17.28 -8.03
C ALA A 131 -1.64 -18.19 -6.93
N ALA A 132 -1.43 -17.65 -5.73
CA ALA A 132 -0.96 -18.41 -4.57
C ALA A 132 -1.96 -19.51 -4.16
N ARG A 133 -3.26 -19.25 -4.34
CA ARG A 133 -4.32 -20.21 -4.00
C ARG A 133 -4.50 -21.27 -5.06
N THR A 134 -4.40 -20.93 -6.33
CA THR A 134 -4.41 -21.92 -7.42
C THR A 134 -3.20 -22.85 -7.31
N ALA A 135 -2.01 -22.30 -7.01
CA ALA A 135 -0.80 -23.08 -6.77
C ALA A 135 -0.89 -23.98 -5.52
N ARG A 136 -1.61 -23.56 -4.48
CA ARG A 136 -1.90 -24.44 -3.34
C ARG A 136 -2.88 -25.54 -3.74
N ALA A 137 -3.99 -25.21 -4.40
CA ALA A 137 -5.00 -26.17 -4.80
C ALA A 137 -4.45 -27.29 -5.70
N SER A 138 -3.53 -26.96 -6.62
CA SER A 138 -2.91 -27.96 -7.50
C SER A 138 -2.02 -28.95 -6.75
N LYS A 139 -1.35 -28.54 -5.67
CA LYS A 139 -0.52 -29.43 -4.85
C LYS A 139 -1.33 -30.49 -4.10
N TRP A 140 -2.54 -30.16 -3.65
CA TRP A 140 -3.40 -31.14 -2.98
C TRP A 140 -3.99 -32.14 -3.98
N ALA A 141 -4.32 -31.68 -5.20
CA ALA A 141 -4.84 -32.55 -6.26
C ALA A 141 -3.82 -33.60 -6.74
N ASP A 142 -2.52 -33.27 -6.73
CA ASP A 142 -1.43 -34.19 -7.10
C ASP A 142 -1.17 -35.26 -6.03
N LEU A 143 -1.49 -34.97 -4.76
CA LEU A 143 -1.37 -35.91 -3.64
C LEU A 143 -2.55 -36.90 -3.56
N ASP A 144 -3.71 -36.49 -4.09
CA ASP A 144 -4.93 -37.31 -4.12
C ASP A 144 -5.00 -38.27 -5.34
N GLY A 145 -3.93 -38.36 -6.13
CA GLY A 145 -3.58 -39.46 -7.03
C GLY A 145 -4.72 -40.16 -7.78
N LYS A 146 -5.05 -39.66 -8.97
CA LYS A 146 -5.45 -40.50 -10.10
C LYS A 146 -4.27 -40.66 -11.04
#